data_AF-A0A968TS37-F1
#
_entry.id   AF-A0A968TS37-F1
#
_cell.length_a   1.000
_cell.length_b   1.000
_cell.length_c   1.000
_cell.angle_alpha   90.00
_cell.angle_beta   90.00
_cell.angle_gamma   90.00
#
_symmetry.space_group_name_H-M   'P 1'
#
loop_
_entity.id
_entity.type
_entity.pdbx_description
1 polymer ?
#
loop_
_entity_poly.entity_id
_entity_poly.type
_entity_poly.pdbx_seq_one_letter_code
_entity_poly.pdbx_strand_id
1 'polypeptide(L)'
;MTFIRLGLPATSFILALMIGCHSVPLRSPSSGVDSASQTQWLKDYKRARSLQSENAQESCRLFTALAQEEKFAPRRLAELRAYEVCPPTRQLDRSQFPTWTQDLSLDIALKLSTAQGDKARTSNWPWRNPENACLRATS
;
A
#
# COMPACT_ATOMS: atom_id res chain seq x y z
N MET A 1 -35.32 12.35 54.96
CA MET A 1 -33.98 12.41 55.59
C MET A 1 -33.08 13.24 54.69
N THR A 2 -32.27 14.08 55.31
CA THR A 2 -31.92 15.44 54.88
C THR A 2 -30.42 15.64 55.12
N PHE A 3 -29.66 16.00 54.07
CA PHE A 3 -28.24 16.46 54.00
C PHE A 3 -27.16 15.54 54.64
N ILE A 4 -25.92 15.42 54.13
CA ILE A 4 -24.86 16.44 54.12
C ILE A 4 -23.85 16.13 52.98
N ARG A 5 -23.51 17.17 52.22
CA ARG A 5 -22.34 17.22 51.32
C ARG A 5 -21.07 17.47 52.15
N LEU A 6 -20.03 16.69 51.91
CA LEU A 6 -18.61 16.99 52.19
C LEU A 6 -17.89 16.75 50.85
N GLY A 7 -17.11 17.64 50.24
CA GLY A 7 -16.45 18.84 50.72
C GLY A 7 -14.93 18.67 50.73
N LEU A 8 -14.30 18.95 49.57
CA LEU A 8 -12.88 19.34 49.34
C LEU A 8 -11.77 18.25 49.39
N PRO A 9 -10.58 18.48 48.78
CA PRO A 9 -10.16 19.58 47.91
C PRO A 9 -9.63 19.14 46.53
N ALA A 10 -9.71 20.10 45.61
CA ALA A 10 -8.95 20.18 44.38
C ALA A 10 -7.45 19.96 44.62
N THR A 11 -6.86 18.99 43.90
CA THR A 11 -5.44 19.01 43.57
C THR A 11 -5.31 19.08 42.06
N SER A 12 -5.26 20.32 41.60
CA SER A 12 -4.84 20.71 40.26
C SER A 12 -3.41 20.22 40.02
N PHE A 13 -3.26 19.03 39.43
CA PHE A 13 -2.05 18.73 38.65
C PHE A 13 -2.23 19.34 37.26
N ILE A 14 -2.00 20.66 37.18
CA ILE A 14 -1.59 21.30 35.94
C ILE A 14 -0.17 20.81 35.68
N LEU A 15 -0.04 19.60 35.14
CA LEU A 15 1.16 19.23 34.43
C LEU A 15 1.05 19.94 33.09
N ALA A 16 1.60 21.14 33.04
CA ALA A 16 1.92 21.85 31.82
C ALA A 16 2.87 20.95 31.01
N LEU A 17 2.26 20.05 30.23
CA LEU A 17 2.86 19.45 29.07
C LEU A 17 3.10 20.62 28.11
N MET A 18 4.28 21.22 28.28
CA MET A 18 5.05 21.89 27.25
C MET A 18 5.32 20.87 26.13
N ILE A 19 4.25 20.40 25.48
CA ILE A 19 4.30 19.98 24.09
C ILE A 19 4.48 21.30 23.37
N GLY A 20 5.71 21.81 23.40
CA GLY A 20 6.15 22.78 22.44
C GLY A 20 5.72 22.20 21.10
N CYS A 21 4.79 22.89 20.46
CA CYS A 21 4.49 22.70 19.06
C CYS A 21 5.79 22.97 18.29
N HIS A 22 6.71 21.99 18.30
CA HIS A 22 7.67 21.78 17.24
C HIS A 22 6.91 21.23 16.03
N SER A 23 5.78 21.87 15.71
CA SER A 23 5.26 21.98 14.36
C SER A 23 6.33 22.76 13.62
N VAL A 24 7.48 22.13 13.36
CA VAL A 24 8.30 22.49 12.22
C VAL A 24 7.28 22.48 11.09
N PRO A 25 6.89 23.63 10.53
CA PRO A 25 5.95 23.63 9.43
C PRO A 25 6.57 22.67 8.42
N LEU A 26 5.83 21.64 8.02
CA LEU A 26 6.24 20.73 6.96
C LEU A 26 6.57 21.64 5.79
N ARG A 27 7.86 21.92 5.63
CA ARG A 27 8.37 22.86 4.65
C ARG A 27 8.03 22.18 3.34
N SER A 28 6.98 22.66 2.68
CA SER A 28 6.57 22.16 1.37
C SER A 28 7.85 22.06 0.56
N PRO A 29 8.22 20.89 0.02
CA PRO A 29 9.51 20.71 -0.62
C PRO A 29 9.66 21.82 -1.66
N SER A 30 10.54 22.77 -1.35
CA SER A 30 10.99 23.81 -2.25
C SER A 30 11.72 23.07 -3.37
N SER A 31 10.98 22.78 -4.41
CA SER A 31 11.45 22.04 -5.55
C SER A 31 10.87 22.75 -6.76
N GLY A 32 11.67 22.96 -7.79
CA GLY A 32 11.26 23.53 -9.09
C GLY A 32 10.29 22.59 -9.85
N VAL A 33 9.26 22.16 -9.15
CA VAL A 33 8.10 21.41 -9.59
C VAL A 33 6.91 22.34 -9.35
N ASP A 34 6.24 22.65 -10.42
CA ASP A 34 4.97 23.35 -10.44
C ASP A 34 3.91 22.59 -9.62
N SER A 35 3.18 23.33 -8.77
CA SER A 35 2.17 22.78 -7.87
C SER A 35 1.05 22.03 -8.61
N ALA A 36 0.81 22.40 -9.87
CA ALA A 36 -0.10 21.72 -10.77
C ALA A 36 0.35 20.28 -11.04
N SER A 37 1.63 20.06 -11.36
CA SER A 37 2.22 18.73 -11.61
C SER A 37 2.13 17.84 -10.37
N GLN A 38 2.44 18.37 -9.18
CA GLN A 38 2.30 17.62 -7.94
C GLN A 38 0.85 17.20 -7.67
N THR A 39 -0.10 18.12 -7.90
CA THR A 39 -1.53 17.84 -7.74
C THR A 39 -1.99 16.77 -8.73
N GLN A 40 -1.50 16.83 -9.97
CA GLN A 40 -1.83 15.87 -11.00
C GLN A 40 -1.29 14.48 -10.67
N TRP A 41 -0.03 14.36 -10.26
CA TRP A 41 0.54 13.07 -9.86
C TRP A 41 -0.19 12.43 -8.69
N LEU A 42 -0.63 13.22 -7.70
CA LEU A 42 -1.42 12.71 -6.58
C LEU A 42 -2.81 12.22 -7.03
N LYS A 43 -3.45 12.92 -7.98
CA LYS A 43 -4.71 12.47 -8.58
C LYS A 43 -4.51 11.16 -9.34
N ASP A 44 -3.48 11.08 -10.17
CA ASP A 44 -3.17 9.89 -10.97
C ASP A 44 -2.81 8.70 -10.07
N TYR A 45 -2.06 8.91 -9.00
CA TYR A 45 -1.74 7.85 -8.04
C TYR A 45 -3.00 7.31 -7.35
N LYS A 46 -3.89 8.20 -6.89
CA LYS A 46 -5.16 7.80 -6.27
C LYS A 46 -6.06 7.05 -7.26
N ARG A 47 -6.14 7.54 -8.50
CA ARG A 47 -6.89 6.88 -9.57
C ARG A 47 -6.31 5.51 -9.92
N ALA A 48 -5.00 5.38 -10.00
CA ALA A 48 -4.33 4.11 -10.23
C ALA A 48 -4.66 3.10 -9.14
N ARG A 49 -4.69 3.53 -7.87
CA ARG A 49 -5.10 2.68 -6.73
C ARG A 49 -6.55 2.25 -6.79
N SER A 50 -7.48 3.15 -7.12
CA SER A 50 -8.91 2.78 -7.21
C SER A 50 -9.16 1.81 -8.35
N LEU A 51 -8.46 1.96 -9.47
CA LEU A 51 -8.62 1.10 -10.65
C LEU A 51 -7.93 -0.27 -10.50
N GLN A 52 -7.19 -0.53 -9.43
CA GLN A 52 -6.36 -1.73 -9.32
C GLN A 52 -7.17 -3.05 -9.41
N SER A 53 -8.37 -3.09 -8.85
CA SER A 53 -9.27 -4.26 -8.92
C SER A 53 -10.23 -4.25 -10.10
N GLU A 54 -10.55 -3.07 -10.63
CA GLU A 54 -11.58 -2.88 -11.67
C GLU A 54 -10.98 -2.88 -13.08
N ASN A 55 -9.82 -2.26 -13.24
CA ASN A 55 -9.10 -2.12 -14.50
C ASN A 55 -7.58 -2.13 -14.26
N ALA A 56 -7.05 -3.34 -14.07
CA ALA A 56 -5.62 -3.57 -13.82
C ALA A 56 -4.73 -3.01 -14.94
N GLN A 57 -5.18 -3.01 -16.19
CA GLN A 57 -4.42 -2.47 -17.32
C GLN A 57 -4.22 -0.96 -17.20
N GLU A 58 -5.28 -0.21 -16.92
CA GLU A 58 -5.20 1.23 -16.73
C GLU A 58 -4.44 1.61 -15.46
N SER A 59 -4.63 0.84 -14.38
CA SER A 59 -3.86 0.98 -13.14
C SER A 59 -2.35 0.78 -13.37
N CYS A 60 -1.97 -0.29 -14.09
CA CYS A 60 -0.60 -0.55 -14.52
C CYS A 60 -0.02 0.60 -15.36
N ARG A 61 -0.80 1.13 -16.32
CA ARG A 61 -0.39 2.26 -17.17
C ARG A 61 -0.08 3.51 -16.34
N LEU A 62 -0.97 3.87 -15.41
CA LEU A 62 -0.79 5.04 -14.55
C LEU A 62 0.40 4.89 -13.59
N PHE A 63 0.57 3.73 -12.94
CA PHE A 63 1.74 3.50 -12.08
C PHE A 63 3.05 3.53 -12.86
N THR A 64 3.06 2.96 -14.07
CA THR A 64 4.24 3.00 -14.96
C THR A 64 4.59 4.44 -15.35
N ALA A 65 3.60 5.25 -15.71
CA ALA A 65 3.82 6.67 -16.03
C ALA A 65 4.40 7.42 -14.82
N LEU A 66 3.79 7.26 -13.63
CA LEU A 66 4.29 7.88 -12.39
C LEU A 66 5.69 7.41 -11.99
N ALA A 67 6.07 6.17 -12.30
CA ALA A 67 7.41 5.64 -12.04
C ALA A 67 8.49 6.24 -12.96
N GLN A 68 8.09 6.83 -14.09
CA GLN A 68 8.99 7.51 -15.03
C GLN A 68 9.17 9.01 -14.70
N GLU A 69 8.29 9.59 -13.88
CA GLU A 69 8.36 10.99 -13.46
C GLU A 69 9.50 11.20 -12.44
N GLU A 70 10.66 11.66 -12.90
CA GLU A 70 11.86 11.84 -12.06
C GLU A 70 11.63 12.75 -10.84
N LYS A 71 10.77 13.76 -11.01
CA LYS A 71 10.45 14.76 -9.99
C LYS A 71 9.31 14.32 -9.06
N PHE A 72 8.66 13.19 -9.33
CA PHE A 72 7.63 12.64 -8.46
C PHE A 72 8.27 11.98 -7.22
N ALA A 73 8.14 12.60 -6.05
CA ALA A 73 8.83 12.14 -4.83
C ALA A 73 8.60 10.63 -4.50
N PRO A 74 7.38 10.06 -4.63
CA PRO A 74 7.13 8.64 -4.42
C PRO A 74 7.34 7.78 -5.68
N ARG A 75 8.23 8.16 -6.61
CA ARG A 75 8.52 7.41 -7.85
C ARG A 75 8.80 5.93 -7.62
N ARG A 76 9.64 5.60 -6.62
CA ARG A 76 9.98 4.21 -6.27
C ARG A 76 8.79 3.42 -5.73
N LEU A 77 7.86 4.09 -5.05
CA LEU A 77 6.63 3.46 -4.60
C LEU A 77 5.70 3.17 -5.79
N ALA A 78 5.58 4.11 -6.74
CA ALA A 78 4.84 3.86 -7.98
C ALA A 78 5.45 2.73 -8.81
N GLU A 79 6.78 2.65 -8.86
CA GLU A 79 7.49 1.54 -9.51
C GLU A 79 7.12 0.19 -8.88
N LEU A 80 7.16 0.07 -7.55
CA LEU A 80 6.72 -1.15 -6.86
C LEU A 80 5.26 -1.48 -7.14
N ARG A 81 4.37 -0.48 -7.13
CA ARG A 81 2.96 -0.71 -7.48
C ARG A 81 2.78 -1.14 -8.93
N ALA A 82 3.61 -0.66 -9.86
CA ALA A 82 3.61 -1.17 -11.23
C ALA A 82 3.97 -2.66 -11.26
N TYR A 83 5.00 -3.11 -10.52
CA TYR A 83 5.31 -4.54 -10.39
C TYR A 83 4.16 -5.37 -9.82
N GLU A 84 3.36 -4.80 -8.92
CA GLU A 84 2.23 -5.50 -8.30
C GLU A 84 1.05 -5.71 -9.26
N VAL A 85 0.82 -4.77 -10.17
CA VAL A 85 -0.41 -4.71 -10.99
C VAL A 85 -0.17 -5.13 -12.44
N CYS A 86 0.99 -4.79 -12.99
CA CYS A 86 1.33 -5.14 -14.36
C CYS A 86 1.53 -6.65 -14.50
N PRO A 87 1.27 -7.23 -15.70
CA PRO A 87 1.65 -8.61 -15.99
C PRO A 87 3.13 -8.84 -15.67
N PRO A 88 3.49 -10.01 -15.09
CA PRO A 88 4.87 -10.29 -14.68
C PRO A 88 5.76 -10.42 -15.91
N THR A 89 6.43 -9.33 -16.29
CA THR A 89 7.41 -9.30 -17.39
C THR A 89 8.84 -9.52 -16.92
N ARG A 90 9.12 -9.25 -15.64
CA ARG A 90 10.44 -9.37 -15.02
C ARG A 90 10.34 -9.74 -13.55
N GLN A 91 11.39 -10.39 -13.04
CA GLN A 91 11.52 -10.70 -11.62
C GLN A 91 11.81 -9.41 -10.83
N LEU A 92 11.18 -9.27 -9.67
CA LEU A 92 11.41 -8.13 -8.77
C LEU A 92 12.73 -8.31 -8.03
N ASP A 93 13.73 -7.49 -8.33
CA ASP A 93 14.98 -7.42 -7.58
C ASP A 93 14.83 -6.46 -6.39
N ARG A 94 14.74 -7.04 -5.20
CA ARG A 94 14.56 -6.30 -3.94
C ARG A 94 15.74 -5.40 -3.61
N SER A 95 16.95 -5.71 -4.09
CA SER A 95 18.15 -4.92 -3.76
C SER A 95 18.14 -3.53 -4.40
N GLN A 96 17.32 -3.32 -5.44
CA GLN A 96 17.19 -2.05 -6.17
C GLN A 96 16.31 -1.03 -5.43
N PHE A 97 15.61 -1.45 -4.38
CA PHE A 97 14.65 -0.63 -3.65
C PHE A 97 15.21 -0.16 -2.31
N PRO A 98 14.93 1.10 -1.92
CA PRO A 98 15.42 1.65 -0.66
C PRO A 98 14.85 0.91 0.54
N THR A 99 15.58 0.90 1.66
CA THR A 99 15.23 0.14 2.88
C THR A 99 13.80 0.37 3.35
N TRP A 100 13.29 1.61 3.29
CA TRP A 100 11.94 1.95 3.72
C TRP A 100 10.81 1.32 2.88
N THR A 101 11.14 0.73 1.72
CA THR A 101 10.20 -0.01 0.86
C THR A 101 10.38 -1.52 0.90
N GLN A 102 11.33 -2.04 1.68
CA GLN A 102 11.69 -3.46 1.64
C GLN A 102 10.52 -4.37 2.01
N ASP A 103 9.74 -4.01 3.02
CA ASP A 103 8.57 -4.79 3.44
C ASP A 103 7.54 -4.89 2.32
N LEU A 104 7.22 -3.76 1.67
CA LEU A 104 6.32 -3.74 0.52
C LEU A 104 6.87 -4.55 -0.66
N SER A 105 8.18 -4.47 -0.92
CA SER A 105 8.80 -5.25 -1.99
C SER A 105 8.72 -6.76 -1.72
N LEU A 106 8.83 -7.17 -0.46
CA LEU A 106 8.68 -8.55 -0.04
C LEU A 106 7.24 -9.03 -0.22
N ASP A 107 6.26 -8.24 0.22
CA ASP A 107 4.83 -8.56 0.04
C ASP A 107 4.47 -8.76 -1.44
N ILE A 108 4.98 -7.88 -2.31
CA ILE A 108 4.77 -7.99 -3.75
C ILE A 108 5.48 -9.22 -4.31
N ALA A 109 6.73 -9.49 -3.91
CA ALA A 109 7.45 -10.69 -4.33
C ALA A 109 6.70 -11.98 -3.95
N LEU A 110 6.14 -12.04 -2.74
CA LEU A 110 5.32 -13.17 -2.28
C LEU A 110 4.03 -13.28 -3.08
N LYS A 111 3.36 -12.16 -3.37
CA LYS A 111 2.15 -12.15 -4.21
C LYS A 111 2.42 -12.63 -5.64
N LEU A 112 3.57 -12.26 -6.21
CA LEU A 112 3.97 -12.69 -7.54
C LEU A 112 4.35 -14.18 -7.57
N SER A 113 5.00 -14.69 -6.52
CA SER A 113 5.38 -16.10 -6.44
C SER A 113 4.17 -17.02 -6.28
N THR A 114 3.14 -16.61 -5.53
CA THR A 114 1.89 -17.37 -5.43
C THR A 114 1.12 -17.38 -6.76
N ALA A 115 1.08 -16.26 -7.48
CA ALA A 115 0.44 -16.19 -8.80
C ALA A 115 1.13 -17.09 -9.84
N GLN A 116 2.45 -17.25 -9.76
CA GLN A 116 3.21 -18.16 -10.63
C GLN A 116 3.06 -19.63 -10.18
N GLY A 117 3.10 -19.88 -8.87
CA GLY A 117 2.93 -21.21 -8.29
C GLY A 117 1.54 -21.81 -8.56
N ASP A 118 0.48 -21.00 -8.54
CA ASP A 118 -0.88 -21.47 -8.83
C ASP A 118 -1.08 -21.87 -10.30
N LYS A 119 -0.35 -21.29 -11.26
CA LYS A 119 -0.37 -21.78 -12.65
C LYS A 119 0.26 -23.17 -12.78
N ALA A 120 1.27 -23.49 -11.97
CA ALA A 120 1.88 -24.81 -11.94
C ALA A 120 1.08 -25.83 -11.13
N ARG A 121 0.33 -25.37 -10.11
CA ARG A 121 -0.48 -26.24 -9.23
C ARG A 121 -1.85 -26.55 -9.81
N THR A 122 -2.49 -25.62 -10.53
CA THR A 122 -3.86 -25.81 -11.08
C THR A 122 -3.95 -26.85 -12.20
N SER A 123 -2.85 -27.24 -12.84
CA SER A 123 -2.82 -28.35 -13.80
C SER A 123 -2.74 -29.75 -13.14
N ASN A 124 -2.48 -29.84 -11.83
CA ASN A 124 -2.24 -31.12 -11.15
C ASN A 124 -2.96 -31.25 -9.79
N TRP A 125 -4.03 -30.47 -9.57
CA TRP A 125 -4.79 -30.51 -8.32
C TRP A 125 -6.05 -31.41 -8.41
N PRO A 126 -6.24 -32.38 -7.48
CA PRO A 126 -7.35 -33.34 -7.54
C PRO A 126 -8.76 -32.76 -7.39
N TRP A 127 -8.92 -31.54 -6.86
CA TRP A 127 -10.21 -31.01 -6.43
C TRP A 127 -10.96 -30.19 -7.50
N ARG A 128 -10.41 -30.01 -8.71
CA ARG A 128 -11.03 -29.21 -9.79
C ARG A 128 -11.71 -30.01 -10.89
N ASN A 129 -11.69 -31.34 -10.85
CA ASN A 129 -12.60 -32.13 -11.69
C ASN A 129 -13.83 -32.51 -10.86
N PRO A 130 -14.96 -31.79 -10.95
CA PRO A 130 -16.17 -32.13 -10.19
C PRO A 130 -16.68 -33.54 -10.53
N GLU A 131 -16.31 -34.09 -11.69
CA GLU A 131 -16.64 -35.46 -12.09
C GLU A 131 -15.90 -36.52 -11.25
N ASN A 132 -14.68 -36.22 -10.78
CA ASN A 132 -13.86 -37.13 -9.97
C ASN A 132 -14.08 -36.98 -8.46
N ALA A 133 -14.71 -35.89 -8.01
CA ALA A 133 -14.97 -35.64 -6.59
C ALA A 133 -16.06 -36.58 -6.04
N CYS A 134 -17.06 -36.93 -6.86
CA CYS A 134 -18.12 -37.87 -6.46
C CYS A 134 -17.65 -39.33 -6.43
N LEU A 135 -16.68 -39.72 -7.26
CA LEU A 135 -16.26 -41.12 -7.40
C LEU A 135 -15.41 -41.65 -6.22
N ARG A 136 -14.86 -40.77 -5.37
CA ARG A 136 -14.05 -41.18 -4.19
C ARG A 136 -14.80 -41.14 -2.87
N ALA A 137 -16.03 -40.65 -2.83
CA ALA A 137 -16.85 -40.63 -1.61
C ALA A 137 -17.57 -41.96 -1.34
N THR A 138 -17.43 -42.94 -2.25
CA THR A 138 -18.16 -44.23 -2.20
C THR A 138 -17.22 -45.45 -2.22
N SER A 139 -15.93 -45.28 -1.97
CA SER A 139 -14.96 -46.38 -1.85
C SER A 139 -14.40 -46.50 -0.45
#